data_AF-A0A919UFJ7-F1
#
_entry.id   AF-A0A919UFJ7-F1
#
_cell.length_a   1.000
_cell.length_b   1.000
_cell.length_c   1.000
_cell.angle_alpha   90.00
_cell.angle_beta   90.00
_cell.angle_gamma   90.00
#
_symmetry.space_group_name_H-M   'P 1'
#
loop_
_entity.id
_entity.type
_entity.pdbx_description
1 polymer ?
#
loop_
_entity_poly.entity_id
_entity_poly.type
_entity_poly.pdbx_seq_one_letter_code
_entity_poly.pdbx_strand_id
1 'polypeptide(L)'
;MTGWTVTSSAARLGRLVGLRGRWTTPYAAAHAAGRAQRGGGGHGDTVFARAYARRLARASAADAKALATALSEVGEDADVIRRAAASGAPIAAIAALAAGWANLPSTARAVIREPAGSGMGALRYGGVRARQVDRTTCGAAVMAVMLMTGDPLVAAWLMTGRHCGDYLPPEVLRIVVSERPSRTIEERWSALQSVLHDQVRARGLAVLPWPRRFGTPPWRVDEETRFAGVAFRGAILDDTSTDVVAAAVAHASAALRDGIPVPMFTGGDSSGGLSQVMPRHVVLLVGRTSHGFAVYEPGTGRVVPLTEARLYGPGPQEPAYGHWTRACWMVLPQRKSEA
;
A
#
# COMPACT_ATOMS: atom_id res chain seq x y z
N MET A 1 10.98 8.65 -32.97
CA MET A 1 9.67 8.00 -32.80
C MET A 1 9.48 7.72 -31.31
N THR A 2 8.41 8.21 -30.69
CA THR A 2 8.11 7.92 -29.28
C THR A 2 7.82 6.44 -29.10
N GLY A 3 8.59 5.75 -28.25
CA GLY A 3 8.39 4.34 -27.94
C GLY A 3 7.00 4.08 -27.33
N TRP A 4 6.45 2.90 -27.59
CA TRP A 4 5.15 2.48 -27.07
C TRP A 4 5.33 1.53 -25.88
N THR A 5 4.37 1.55 -24.95
CA THR A 5 4.26 0.58 -23.85
C THR A 5 3.10 -0.38 -24.13
N VAL A 6 3.17 -1.62 -23.66
CA VAL A 6 2.03 -2.56 -23.83
C VAL A 6 0.82 -2.02 -23.06
N THR A 7 1.02 -1.33 -21.94
CA THR A 7 -0.08 -0.69 -21.21
C THR A 7 -0.75 0.40 -22.04
N SER A 8 0.01 1.24 -22.75
CA SER A 8 -0.56 2.25 -23.66
C SER A 8 -1.30 1.60 -24.83
N SER A 9 -0.75 0.53 -25.42
CA SER A 9 -1.39 -0.22 -26.51
C SER A 9 -2.66 -0.94 -26.05
N ALA A 10 -2.63 -1.59 -24.88
CA ALA A 10 -3.78 -2.25 -24.27
C ALA A 10 -4.86 -1.25 -23.84
N ALA A 11 -4.50 -0.08 -23.31
CA ALA A 11 -5.45 0.98 -22.99
C ALA A 11 -6.11 1.58 -24.25
N ARG A 12 -5.34 1.73 -25.34
CA ARG A 12 -5.88 2.18 -26.65
C ARG A 12 -6.83 1.15 -27.24
N LEU A 13 -6.46 -0.13 -27.27
CA LEU A 13 -7.32 -1.21 -27.73
C LEU A 13 -8.57 -1.35 -26.85
N GLY A 14 -8.42 -1.28 -25.52
CA GLY A 14 -9.52 -1.31 -24.57
C GLY A 14 -10.52 -0.16 -24.76
N ARG A 15 -10.05 1.04 -25.14
CA ARG A 15 -10.94 2.17 -25.48
C ARG A 15 -11.74 1.92 -26.76
N LEU A 16 -11.15 1.28 -27.77
CA LEU A 16 -11.85 0.95 -29.02
C LEU A 16 -12.97 -0.07 -28.82
N VAL A 17 -12.88 -0.91 -27.79
CA VAL A 17 -13.93 -1.88 -27.40
C VAL A 17 -14.81 -1.40 -26.24
N GLY A 18 -14.81 -0.09 -25.91
CA GLY A 18 -15.70 0.48 -24.90
C GLY A 18 -15.33 0.17 -23.44
N LEU A 19 -14.20 -0.49 -23.19
CA LEU A 19 -13.69 -0.80 -21.85
C LEU A 19 -12.96 0.41 -21.24
N ARG A 20 -13.62 1.58 -21.22
CA ARG A 20 -13.15 2.67 -20.33
C ARG A 20 -13.29 2.17 -18.90
N GLY A 21 -12.18 2.14 -18.16
CA GLY A 21 -12.24 1.83 -16.74
C GLY A 21 -13.21 2.79 -16.06
N ARG A 22 -14.20 2.28 -15.32
CA ARG A 22 -15.25 3.09 -14.65
C ARG A 22 -14.69 4.27 -13.81
N TRP A 23 -13.41 4.20 -13.43
CA TRP A 23 -12.68 5.21 -12.68
C TRP A 23 -12.29 6.47 -13.49
N THR A 24 -12.22 6.41 -14.83
CA THR A 24 -11.86 7.56 -15.69
C THR A 24 -13.06 8.39 -16.13
N THR A 25 -14.27 8.07 -15.67
CA THR A 25 -15.45 8.88 -15.98
C THR A 25 -15.32 10.28 -15.38
N PRO A 26 -15.79 11.35 -16.06
CA PRO A 26 -15.69 12.72 -15.52
C PRO A 26 -16.26 12.85 -14.12
N TYR A 27 -17.38 12.17 -13.84
CA TYR A 27 -17.96 12.11 -12.50
C TYR A 27 -17.02 11.47 -11.47
N ALA A 28 -16.44 10.30 -11.76
CA ALA A 28 -15.54 9.62 -10.84
C ALA A 28 -14.28 10.44 -10.56
N ALA A 29 -13.69 11.04 -11.61
CA ALA A 29 -12.53 11.91 -11.49
C ALA A 29 -12.83 13.18 -10.68
N ALA A 30 -13.95 13.86 -10.97
CA ALA A 30 -14.37 15.06 -10.24
C ALA A 30 -14.70 14.75 -8.77
N HIS A 31 -15.38 13.64 -8.50
CA HIS A 31 -15.67 13.20 -7.14
C HIS A 31 -14.38 12.89 -6.37
N ALA A 32 -13.40 12.22 -6.99
CA ALA A 32 -12.10 11.97 -6.39
C ALA A 32 -11.32 13.28 -6.13
N ALA A 33 -11.31 14.21 -7.10
CA ALA A 33 -10.68 15.51 -6.95
C ALA A 33 -11.32 16.31 -5.80
N GLY A 34 -12.65 16.34 -5.72
CA GLY A 34 -13.37 16.97 -4.61
C GLY A 34 -13.04 16.33 -3.25
N ARG A 35 -12.88 14.99 -3.20
CA ARG A 35 -12.40 14.31 -1.99
C ARG A 35 -10.94 14.63 -1.67
N ALA A 36 -10.08 14.81 -2.67
CA ALA A 36 -8.68 15.19 -2.44
C ALA A 36 -8.57 16.64 -1.92
N GLN A 37 -9.44 17.54 -2.38
CA GLN A 37 -9.41 18.98 -2.09
C GLN A 37 -10.10 19.42 -0.80
N ARG A 38 -11.02 18.62 -0.23
CA ARG A 38 -11.52 18.90 1.12
C ARG A 38 -10.29 19.08 2.02
N GLY A 39 -10.24 20.04 2.94
CA GLY A 39 -9.03 20.28 3.77
C GLY A 39 -8.52 18.99 4.42
N GLY A 40 -7.24 18.96 4.81
CA GLY A 40 -6.63 17.81 5.50
C GLY A 40 -7.59 17.32 6.57
N GLY A 41 -8.13 16.11 6.40
CA GLY A 41 -9.12 15.60 7.34
C GLY A 41 -8.48 15.64 8.71
N GLY A 42 -9.05 16.39 9.65
CA GLY A 42 -8.74 16.18 11.06
C GLY A 42 -8.84 14.69 11.37
N HIS A 43 -8.10 14.21 12.38
CA HIS A 43 -7.82 12.82 12.81
C HIS A 43 -9.04 11.83 12.92
N GLY A 44 -9.99 11.86 11.99
CA GLY A 44 -11.35 11.37 12.14
C GLY A 44 -12.13 11.11 10.84
N ASP A 45 -11.68 11.59 9.66
CA ASP A 45 -12.28 11.19 8.36
C ASP A 45 -11.32 10.40 7.47
N THR A 46 -10.64 9.42 8.06
CA THR A 46 -9.83 8.43 7.32
C THR A 46 -10.63 7.16 7.05
N VAL A 47 -10.11 6.27 6.19
CA VAL A 47 -10.70 4.92 6.02
C VAL A 47 -10.78 4.15 7.35
N PHE A 48 -9.78 4.33 8.21
CA PHE A 48 -9.69 3.66 9.50
C PHE A 48 -10.72 4.17 10.49
N ALA A 49 -10.93 5.49 10.56
CA ALA A 49 -11.96 6.07 11.39
C ALA A 49 -13.36 5.59 10.99
N ARG A 50 -13.66 5.55 9.68
CA ARG A 50 -14.94 5.03 9.17
C ARG A 50 -15.11 3.53 9.43
N ALA A 51 -14.05 2.74 9.27
CA ALA A 51 -14.08 1.31 9.58
C ALA A 51 -14.27 1.05 11.08
N TYR A 52 -13.57 1.80 11.93
CA TYR A 52 -13.72 1.78 13.38
C TYR A 52 -15.16 2.13 13.78
N ALA A 53 -15.73 3.22 13.26
CA ALA A 53 -17.10 3.62 13.57
C ALA A 53 -18.13 2.54 13.19
N ARG A 54 -18.00 1.92 12.02
CA ARG A 54 -18.85 0.78 11.62
C ARG A 54 -18.70 -0.42 12.54
N ARG A 55 -17.49 -0.70 13.00
CA ARG A 55 -17.23 -1.80 13.94
C ARG A 55 -17.84 -1.51 15.30
N LEU A 56 -17.67 -0.28 15.81
CA LEU A 56 -18.24 0.16 17.08
C LEU A 56 -19.78 0.09 17.05
N ALA A 57 -20.41 0.52 15.96
CA ALA A 57 -21.87 0.46 15.80
C ALA A 57 -22.45 -0.97 15.79
N ARG A 58 -21.61 -1.99 15.51
CA ARG A 58 -21.99 -3.41 15.50
C ARG A 58 -21.51 -4.17 16.74
N ALA A 59 -20.74 -3.51 17.60
CA ALA A 59 -20.11 -4.13 18.76
C ALA A 59 -21.13 -4.37 19.88
N SER A 60 -20.91 -5.41 20.69
CA SER A 60 -21.61 -5.54 21.97
C SER A 60 -21.24 -4.37 22.89
N ALA A 61 -22.03 -4.10 23.93
CA ALA A 61 -21.71 -3.05 24.91
C ALA A 61 -20.33 -3.27 25.58
N ALA A 62 -19.98 -4.53 25.84
CA ALA A 62 -18.68 -4.91 26.39
C ALA A 62 -17.53 -4.62 25.42
N ASP A 63 -17.67 -5.02 24.15
CA ASP A 63 -16.66 -4.75 23.11
C ASP A 63 -16.51 -3.27 22.81
N ALA A 64 -17.61 -2.52 22.78
CA ALA A 64 -17.61 -1.08 22.60
C ALA A 64 -16.84 -0.38 23.73
N LYS A 65 -17.09 -0.79 24.98
CA LYS A 65 -16.35 -0.31 26.15
C LYS A 65 -14.87 -0.65 26.05
N ALA A 66 -14.52 -1.89 25.67
CA ALA A 66 -13.13 -2.31 25.50
C ALA A 66 -12.38 -1.49 24.44
N LEU A 67 -13.02 -1.21 23.30
CA LEU A 67 -12.45 -0.35 22.25
C LEU A 67 -12.27 1.10 22.72
N ALA A 68 -13.23 1.65 23.47
CA ALA A 68 -13.12 3.00 24.03
C ALA A 68 -11.99 3.10 25.05
N THR A 69 -11.87 2.11 25.95
CA THR A 69 -10.76 2.01 26.90
C THR A 69 -9.42 1.90 26.17
N ALA A 70 -9.33 1.06 25.14
CA ALA A 70 -8.11 0.91 24.35
C ALA A 70 -7.67 2.22 23.69
N LEU A 71 -8.61 3.02 23.16
CA LEU A 71 -8.31 4.35 22.63
C LEU A 71 -7.78 5.30 23.72
N SER A 72 -8.42 5.31 24.89
CA SER A 72 -8.01 6.16 26.01
C SER A 72 -6.61 5.80 26.52
N GLU A 73 -6.28 4.51 26.57
CA GLU A 73 -5.00 4.01 27.05
C GLU A 73 -3.82 4.47 26.19
N VAL A 74 -4.00 4.52 24.87
CA VAL A 74 -2.94 4.96 23.94
C VAL A 74 -2.87 6.49 23.76
N GLY A 75 -3.88 7.23 24.25
CA GLY A 75 -3.94 8.70 24.21
C GLY A 75 -3.82 9.27 22.78
N GLU A 76 -2.81 10.11 22.57
CA GLU A 76 -2.51 10.75 21.27
C GLU A 76 -2.32 9.74 20.13
N ASP A 77 -2.00 8.48 20.44
CA ASP A 77 -1.82 7.41 19.47
C ASP A 77 -3.10 6.65 19.14
N ALA A 78 -4.27 7.22 19.43
CA ALA A 78 -5.60 6.64 19.17
C ALA A 78 -5.76 6.06 17.76
N ASP A 79 -5.10 6.66 16.75
CA ASP A 79 -5.12 6.15 15.37
C ASP A 79 -4.49 4.76 15.21
N VAL A 80 -3.56 4.35 16.07
CA VAL A 80 -3.05 2.98 16.13
C VAL A 80 -4.19 2.01 16.46
N ILE A 81 -5.03 2.33 17.43
CA ILE A 81 -6.14 1.46 17.82
C ILE A 81 -7.25 1.46 16.76
N ARG A 82 -7.53 2.60 16.12
CA ARG A 82 -8.47 2.66 14.98
C ARG A 82 -8.02 1.77 13.82
N ARG A 83 -6.72 1.79 13.49
CA ARG A 83 -6.12 0.91 12.47
C ARG A 83 -6.19 -0.57 12.86
N ALA A 84 -5.84 -0.92 14.10
CA ALA A 84 -5.95 -2.29 14.59
C ALA A 84 -7.40 -2.81 14.57
N ALA A 85 -8.38 -1.95 14.89
CA ALA A 85 -9.79 -2.32 14.79
C ALA A 85 -10.23 -2.50 13.33
N ALA A 86 -9.76 -1.63 12.43
CA ALA A 86 -10.06 -1.68 10.99
C ALA A 86 -9.39 -2.88 10.30
N SER A 87 -8.27 -3.40 10.83
CA SER A 87 -7.56 -4.56 10.28
C SER A 87 -8.34 -5.87 10.44
N GLY A 88 -9.39 -5.86 11.27
CA GLY A 88 -10.20 -7.04 11.61
C GLY A 88 -9.69 -7.80 12.82
N ALA A 89 -8.68 -7.29 13.53
CA ALA A 89 -8.09 -7.97 14.68
C ALA A 89 -9.11 -8.23 15.81
N PRO A 90 -9.00 -9.33 16.58
CA PRO A 90 -9.84 -9.57 17.75
C PRO A 90 -9.72 -8.47 18.81
N ILE A 91 -10.79 -8.20 19.56
CA ILE A 91 -10.81 -7.17 20.61
C ILE A 91 -9.73 -7.42 21.66
N ALA A 92 -9.50 -8.69 22.04
CA ALA A 92 -8.43 -9.07 22.96
C ALA A 92 -7.03 -8.66 22.48
N ALA A 93 -6.76 -8.80 21.18
CA ALA A 93 -5.48 -8.40 20.58
C ALA A 93 -5.29 -6.88 20.58
N ILE A 94 -6.37 -6.14 20.30
CA ILE A 94 -6.38 -4.67 20.34
C ILE A 94 -6.15 -4.18 21.78
N ALA A 95 -6.84 -4.77 22.76
CA ALA A 95 -6.66 -4.45 24.16
C ALA A 95 -5.23 -4.77 24.65
N ALA A 96 -4.67 -5.91 24.23
CA ALA A 96 -3.28 -6.28 24.54
C ALA A 96 -2.26 -5.31 23.93
N LEU A 97 -2.48 -4.83 22.69
CA LEU A 97 -1.67 -3.79 22.08
C LEU A 97 -1.74 -2.48 22.88
N ALA A 98 -2.95 -2.06 23.27
CA ALA A 98 -3.16 -0.84 24.04
C ALA A 98 -2.45 -0.90 25.40
N ALA A 99 -2.68 -1.96 26.18
CA ALA A 99 -2.06 -2.15 27.50
C ALA A 99 -0.53 -2.25 27.43
N GLY A 100 0.01 -2.79 26.35
CA GLY A 100 1.46 -2.87 26.13
C GLY A 100 2.09 -1.59 25.58
N TRP A 101 1.28 -0.62 25.12
CA TRP A 101 1.73 0.47 24.26
C TRP A 101 2.83 1.33 24.90
N ALA A 102 2.61 1.78 26.13
CA ALA A 102 3.56 2.64 26.85
C ALA A 102 4.93 1.96 27.09
N ASN A 103 4.95 0.62 27.16
CA ASN A 103 6.15 -0.17 27.41
C ASN A 103 6.92 -0.54 26.13
N LEU A 104 6.39 -0.21 24.94
CA LEU A 104 7.10 -0.44 23.69
C LEU A 104 8.27 0.53 23.53
N PRO A 105 9.41 0.08 22.97
CA PRO A 105 10.50 0.97 22.59
C PRO A 105 10.01 2.14 21.75
N SER A 106 10.56 3.34 21.97
CA SER A 106 10.17 4.55 21.21
C SER A 106 10.30 4.34 19.69
N THR A 107 11.35 3.63 19.25
CA THR A 107 11.57 3.25 17.85
C THR A 107 10.48 2.32 17.32
N ALA A 108 9.97 1.39 18.13
CA ALA A 108 8.86 0.53 17.76
C ALA A 108 7.56 1.33 17.63
N ARG A 109 7.24 2.19 18.61
CA ARG A 109 6.06 3.07 18.54
C ARG A 109 6.09 3.97 17.31
N ALA A 110 7.24 4.57 16.98
CA ALA A 110 7.39 5.40 15.79
C ALA A 110 7.06 4.63 14.50
N VAL A 111 7.62 3.42 14.33
CA VAL A 111 7.33 2.59 13.15
C VAL A 111 5.88 2.10 13.12
N ILE A 112 5.29 1.77 14.28
CA ILE A 112 3.89 1.34 14.34
C ILE A 112 2.97 2.50 13.95
N ARG A 113 3.22 3.72 14.44
CA ARG A 113 2.49 4.95 14.08
C ARG A 113 2.56 5.20 12.58
N GLU A 114 3.78 5.21 12.03
CA GLU A 114 4.02 5.61 10.65
C GLU A 114 4.97 4.62 9.94
N PRO A 115 4.44 3.46 9.50
CA PRO A 115 5.24 2.41 8.85
C PRO A 115 5.95 2.86 7.57
N ALA A 116 5.38 3.84 6.87
CA ALA A 116 5.97 4.43 5.67
C ALA A 116 6.96 5.59 5.96
N GLY A 117 7.15 5.93 7.23
CA GLY A 117 7.95 7.08 7.68
C GLY A 117 7.19 8.42 7.58
N SER A 118 7.68 9.41 8.34
CA SER A 118 7.09 10.76 8.44
C SER A 118 7.62 11.74 7.38
N GLY A 119 8.56 11.34 6.53
CA GLY A 119 9.24 12.25 5.63
C GLY A 119 10.08 11.57 4.56
N MET A 120 10.82 12.40 3.82
CA MET A 120 11.72 11.95 2.76
C MET A 120 13.02 11.38 3.34
N GLY A 121 13.65 10.45 2.62
CA GLY A 121 14.94 9.88 3.00
C GLY A 121 14.89 8.37 3.20
N ALA A 122 15.79 7.84 4.01
CA ALA A 122 15.85 6.40 4.27
C ALA A 122 14.66 5.94 5.13
N LEU A 123 13.88 4.97 4.64
CA LEU A 123 12.89 4.30 5.47
C LEU A 123 13.60 3.22 6.30
N ARG A 124 13.49 3.30 7.63
CA ARG A 124 14.19 2.39 8.55
C ARG A 124 13.26 1.80 9.60
N TYR A 125 13.50 0.54 9.91
CA TYR A 125 12.86 -0.19 11.00
C TYR A 125 13.95 -0.49 12.04
N GLY A 126 14.06 0.40 13.03
CA GLY A 126 15.21 0.42 13.94
C GLY A 126 16.52 0.65 13.16
N GLY A 127 17.45 -0.29 13.27
CA GLY A 127 18.72 -0.28 12.54
C GLY A 127 18.64 -0.71 11.08
N VAL A 128 17.52 -1.30 10.66
CA VAL A 128 17.40 -1.97 9.35
C VAL A 128 16.79 -1.02 8.33
N ARG A 129 17.36 -0.95 7.13
CA ARG A 129 16.76 -0.22 6.02
C ARG A 129 15.65 -1.07 5.41
N ALA A 130 14.48 -0.47 5.19
CA ALA A 130 13.34 -1.13 4.54
C ALA A 130 13.60 -1.29 3.04
N ARG A 131 14.55 -2.15 2.66
CA ARG A 131 14.92 -2.43 1.28
C ARG A 131 14.30 -3.77 0.86
N GLN A 132 13.94 -3.90 -0.41
CA GLN A 132 13.58 -5.19 -0.98
C GLN A 132 14.72 -6.20 -0.83
N VAL A 133 14.39 -7.46 -0.56
CA VAL A 133 15.37 -8.55 -0.43
C VAL A 133 16.14 -8.79 -1.74
N ASP A 134 15.44 -8.80 -2.89
CA ASP A 134 16.05 -9.05 -4.19
C ASP A 134 15.36 -8.26 -5.31
N ARG A 135 15.83 -8.42 -6.55
CA ARG A 135 15.33 -7.67 -7.72
C ARG A 135 13.90 -7.98 -8.13
N THR A 136 13.28 -9.00 -7.53
CA THR A 136 11.92 -9.48 -7.82
C THR A 136 10.94 -9.27 -6.67
N THR A 137 11.41 -8.79 -5.51
CA THR A 137 10.56 -8.56 -4.33
C THR A 137 10.08 -7.12 -4.16
N CYS A 138 10.24 -6.23 -5.16
CA CYS A 138 9.73 -4.85 -5.12
C CYS A 138 8.25 -4.78 -4.70
N GLY A 139 7.38 -5.56 -5.34
CA GLY A 139 5.95 -5.60 -5.01
C GLY A 139 5.67 -6.16 -3.61
N ALA A 140 6.42 -7.17 -3.16
CA ALA A 140 6.27 -7.72 -1.82
C ALA A 140 6.72 -6.73 -0.72
N ALA A 141 7.79 -5.98 -0.98
CA ALA A 141 8.24 -4.90 -0.10
C ALA A 141 7.19 -3.77 -0.02
N VAL A 142 6.61 -3.36 -1.16
CA VAL A 142 5.51 -2.40 -1.21
C VAL A 142 4.28 -2.90 -0.43
N MET A 143 3.88 -4.15 -0.64
CA MET A 143 2.76 -4.75 0.09
C MET A 143 3.03 -4.87 1.59
N ALA A 144 4.27 -5.14 2.01
CA ALA A 144 4.64 -5.20 3.41
C ALA A 144 4.47 -3.83 4.11
N VAL A 145 4.94 -2.74 3.49
CA VAL A 145 4.74 -1.36 4.01
C VAL A 145 3.26 -1.03 4.08
N MET A 146 2.50 -1.36 3.03
CA MET A 146 1.06 -1.12 2.99
C MET A 146 0.31 -1.94 4.05
N LEU A 147 0.67 -3.20 4.24
CA LEU A 147 0.10 -4.08 5.27
C LEU A 147 0.38 -3.54 6.67
N MET A 148 1.63 -3.14 6.97
CA MET A 148 1.97 -2.52 8.24
C MET A 148 1.20 -1.22 8.47
N THR A 149 1.00 -0.42 7.40
CA THR A 149 0.20 0.80 7.46
C THR A 149 -1.25 0.51 7.81
N GLY A 150 -1.83 -0.57 7.28
CA GLY A 150 -3.20 -0.99 7.55
C GLY A 150 -3.41 -1.81 8.82
N ASP A 151 -2.36 -2.49 9.31
CA ASP A 151 -2.40 -3.39 10.46
C ASP A 151 -1.21 -3.17 11.42
N PRO A 152 -1.41 -2.39 12.49
CA PRO A 152 -0.40 -2.11 13.49
C PRO A 152 0.16 -3.34 14.20
N LEU A 153 -0.58 -4.45 14.24
CA LEU A 153 -0.12 -5.69 14.86
C LEU A 153 0.99 -6.36 14.05
N VAL A 154 0.97 -6.22 12.72
CA VAL A 154 2.07 -6.64 11.84
C VAL A 154 3.30 -5.78 12.08
N ALA A 155 3.12 -4.45 12.18
CA ALA A 155 4.22 -3.53 12.50
C ALA A 155 4.83 -3.80 13.88
N ALA A 156 3.99 -4.08 14.89
CA ALA A 156 4.43 -4.42 16.24
C ALA A 156 5.23 -5.72 16.26
N TRP A 157 4.76 -6.76 15.57
CA TRP A 157 5.49 -8.01 15.41
C TRP A 157 6.83 -7.79 14.69
N LEU A 158 6.85 -7.03 13.60
CA LEU A 158 8.11 -6.74 12.89
C LEU A 158 9.13 -6.09 13.82
N MET A 159 8.71 -5.10 14.60
CA MET A 159 9.63 -4.34 15.45
C MET A 159 10.08 -5.09 16.70
N THR A 160 9.22 -5.93 17.27
CA THR A 160 9.47 -6.53 18.60
C THR A 160 9.63 -8.05 18.60
N GLY A 161 9.20 -8.71 17.53
CA GLY A 161 9.05 -10.18 17.48
C GLY A 161 7.89 -10.72 18.32
N ARG A 162 7.12 -9.85 19.00
CA ARG A 162 6.01 -10.24 19.90
C ARG A 162 4.66 -10.11 19.19
N HIS A 163 3.70 -10.93 19.60
CA HIS A 163 2.30 -10.82 19.22
C HIS A 163 1.45 -10.31 20.41
N CYS A 164 0.26 -9.79 20.12
CA CYS A 164 -0.62 -9.20 21.13
C CYS A 164 -1.77 -10.17 21.45
N GLY A 165 -1.76 -10.71 22.68
CA GLY A 165 -2.63 -11.84 23.05
C GLY A 165 -2.30 -13.09 22.22
N ASP A 166 -3.30 -13.93 21.97
CA ASP A 166 -3.16 -15.16 21.18
C ASP A 166 -3.34 -14.94 19.66
N TYR A 167 -3.42 -13.67 19.23
CA TYR A 167 -3.66 -13.34 17.84
C TYR A 167 -2.35 -13.16 17.07
N LEU A 168 -2.20 -13.96 16.02
CA LEU A 168 -1.19 -13.77 14.99
C LEU A 168 -1.88 -13.25 13.71
N PRO A 169 -1.47 -12.08 13.18
CA PRO A 169 -1.89 -11.67 11.85
C PRO A 169 -1.62 -12.79 10.82
N PRO A 170 -2.48 -13.01 9.82
CA PRO A 170 -2.37 -14.17 8.92
C PRO A 170 -1.01 -14.31 8.25
N GLU A 171 -0.39 -13.20 7.87
CA GLU A 171 0.93 -13.17 7.24
C GLU A 171 2.03 -13.57 8.23
N VAL A 172 1.91 -13.16 9.49
CA VAL A 172 2.82 -13.54 10.58
C VAL A 172 2.64 -15.01 10.95
N LEU A 173 1.40 -15.50 11.04
CA LEU A 173 1.12 -16.91 11.28
C LEU A 173 1.79 -17.80 10.24
N ARG A 174 1.73 -17.42 8.95
CA ARG A 174 2.42 -18.15 7.87
C ARG A 174 3.93 -18.16 8.05
N ILE A 175 4.54 -17.07 8.51
CA ILE A 175 5.99 -17.00 8.80
C ILE A 175 6.36 -18.00 9.90
N VAL A 176 5.58 -18.02 10.99
CA VAL A 176 5.80 -18.91 12.14
C VAL A 176 5.64 -20.37 11.74
N VAL A 177 4.53 -20.72 11.06
CA VAL A 177 4.23 -22.10 10.64
C VAL A 177 5.20 -22.61 9.58
N SER A 178 5.74 -21.74 8.72
CA SER A 178 6.78 -22.11 7.75
C SER A 178 8.21 -22.06 8.32
N GLU A 179 8.35 -21.88 9.63
CA GLU A 179 9.63 -21.88 10.36
C GLU A 179 10.67 -20.92 9.76
N ARG A 180 10.22 -19.81 9.17
CA ARG A 180 11.14 -18.84 8.56
C ARG A 180 11.91 -18.08 9.65
N PRO A 181 13.20 -17.78 9.40
CA PRO A 181 13.99 -16.95 10.32
C PRO A 181 13.28 -15.65 10.65
N SER A 182 13.19 -15.34 11.95
CA SER A 182 12.38 -14.21 12.46
C SER A 182 12.87 -13.68 13.82
N ARG A 183 14.12 -13.95 14.20
CA ARG A 183 14.73 -13.52 15.47
C ARG A 183 15.07 -12.04 15.45
N THR A 184 15.59 -11.54 14.34
CA THR A 184 15.94 -10.11 14.17
C THR A 184 14.90 -9.34 13.37
N ILE A 185 14.94 -8.00 13.42
CA ILE A 185 14.08 -7.15 12.59
C ILE A 185 14.35 -7.42 11.10
N GLU A 186 15.61 -7.63 10.72
CA GLU A 186 16.00 -7.90 9.33
C GLU A 186 15.44 -9.24 8.85
N GLU A 187 15.56 -10.29 9.66
CA GLU A 187 14.97 -11.59 9.38
C GLU A 187 13.45 -11.51 9.24
N ARG A 188 12.77 -10.82 10.16
CA ARG A 188 11.31 -10.61 10.08
C ARG A 188 10.89 -9.82 8.84
N TRP A 189 11.65 -8.79 8.47
CA TRP A 189 11.41 -8.00 7.26
C TRP A 189 11.57 -8.85 6.00
N SER A 190 12.62 -9.68 5.95
CA SER A 190 12.87 -10.60 4.83
C SER A 190 11.81 -11.71 4.76
N ALA A 191 11.42 -12.27 5.90
CA ALA A 191 10.39 -13.32 5.98
C ALA A 191 9.02 -12.81 5.54
N LEU A 192 8.64 -11.59 5.96
CA LEU A 192 7.40 -10.96 5.55
C LEU A 192 7.33 -10.75 4.04
N GLN A 193 8.39 -10.20 3.44
CA GLN A 193 8.48 -10.07 1.99
C GLN A 193 8.39 -11.41 1.29
N SER A 194 9.08 -12.43 1.81
CA SER A 194 9.10 -13.75 1.17
C SER A 194 7.71 -14.41 1.18
N VAL A 195 6.99 -14.35 2.31
CA VAL A 195 5.61 -14.88 2.41
C VAL A 195 4.65 -14.13 1.49
N LEU A 196 4.73 -12.80 1.44
CA LEU A 196 3.91 -12.00 0.53
C LEU A 196 4.24 -12.28 -0.93
N HIS A 197 5.52 -12.44 -1.25
CA HIS A 197 5.95 -12.78 -2.61
C HIS A 197 5.44 -14.16 -3.04
N ASP A 198 5.50 -15.15 -2.15
CA ASP A 198 4.97 -16.49 -2.43
C ASP A 198 3.45 -16.47 -2.61
N GLN A 199 2.72 -15.76 -1.76
CA GLN A 199 1.25 -15.61 -1.84
C GLN A 199 0.80 -14.97 -3.16
N VAL A 200 1.45 -13.88 -3.55
CA VAL A 200 1.05 -13.14 -4.76
C VAL A 200 1.41 -13.92 -6.03
N ARG A 201 2.52 -14.67 -6.02
CA ARG A 201 2.88 -15.55 -7.14
C ARG A 201 1.96 -16.76 -7.25
N ALA A 202 1.57 -17.40 -6.15
CA ALA A 202 0.92 -18.72 -6.15
C ALA A 202 -0.36 -18.81 -7.01
N ARG A 203 -1.04 -17.70 -7.29
CA ARG A 203 -2.21 -17.65 -8.21
C ARG A 203 -2.09 -16.56 -9.27
N GLY A 204 -0.85 -16.25 -9.67
CA GLY A 204 -0.56 -15.15 -10.59
C GLY A 204 -1.17 -15.27 -11.99
N LEU A 205 -1.52 -16.49 -12.41
CA LEU A 205 -2.27 -16.78 -13.63
C LEU A 205 -3.52 -17.61 -13.30
N ALA A 206 -4.33 -17.13 -12.35
CA ALA A 206 -5.53 -17.79 -11.79
C ALA A 206 -5.24 -19.16 -11.13
N VAL A 207 -4.81 -20.15 -11.89
CA VAL A 207 -4.49 -21.51 -11.44
C VAL A 207 -2.99 -21.84 -11.49
N LEU A 208 -2.17 -21.04 -12.19
CA LEU A 208 -0.72 -21.24 -12.31
C LEU A 208 0.08 -20.15 -11.58
N PRO A 209 1.27 -20.48 -11.06
CA PRO A 209 2.13 -19.50 -10.41
C PRO A 209 2.73 -18.52 -11.42
N TRP A 210 2.84 -17.24 -11.03
CA TRP A 210 3.56 -16.24 -11.82
C TRP A 210 5.07 -16.58 -11.84
N PRO A 211 5.74 -16.52 -12.99
CA PRO A 211 7.17 -16.83 -13.06
C PRO A 211 8.00 -15.90 -12.16
N ARG A 212 8.88 -16.49 -11.34
CA ARG A 212 9.71 -15.76 -10.35
C ARG A 212 10.46 -14.57 -10.97
N ARG A 213 10.99 -14.75 -12.18
CA ARG A 213 11.76 -13.75 -12.95
C ARG A 213 11.00 -12.46 -13.31
N PHE A 214 9.68 -12.46 -13.12
CA PHE A 214 8.80 -11.35 -13.49
C PHE A 214 8.21 -10.63 -12.28
N GLY A 215 8.69 -10.92 -11.06
CA GLY A 215 8.31 -10.17 -9.86
C GLY A 215 6.86 -10.37 -9.45
N THR A 216 6.12 -9.27 -9.30
CA THR A 216 4.75 -9.22 -8.77
C THR A 216 3.77 -8.83 -9.89
N PRO A 217 2.76 -9.65 -10.24
CA PRO A 217 1.77 -9.26 -11.25
C PRO A 217 0.82 -8.16 -10.72
N PRO A 218 0.46 -7.17 -11.55
CA PRO A 218 -0.34 -6.01 -11.12
C PRO A 218 -1.79 -6.33 -10.71
N TRP A 219 -2.40 -7.37 -11.28
CA TRP A 219 -3.78 -7.83 -11.00
C TRP A 219 -3.88 -8.82 -9.82
N ARG A 220 -2.87 -8.90 -8.96
CA ARG A 220 -2.92 -9.72 -7.73
C ARG A 220 -2.67 -8.91 -6.46
N VAL A 221 -2.08 -7.72 -6.61
CA VAL A 221 -1.98 -6.74 -5.52
C VAL A 221 -3.38 -6.27 -5.10
N ASP A 222 -4.35 -6.33 -6.01
CA ASP A 222 -5.74 -5.98 -5.76
C ASP A 222 -6.52 -7.02 -4.93
N GLU A 223 -6.27 -8.32 -5.13
CA GLU A 223 -6.98 -9.42 -4.45
C GLU A 223 -6.40 -9.75 -3.06
N GLU A 224 -5.09 -9.66 -2.90
CA GLU A 224 -4.39 -10.22 -1.72
C GLU A 224 -4.04 -9.17 -0.66
N THR A 225 -4.16 -7.87 -0.97
CA THR A 225 -3.79 -6.82 -0.02
C THR A 225 -4.93 -6.54 0.97
N ARG A 226 -4.75 -6.97 2.21
CA ARG A 226 -5.65 -6.64 3.31
C ARG A 226 -5.41 -5.22 3.82
N PHE A 227 -6.37 -4.32 3.59
CA PHE A 227 -6.29 -2.94 4.07
C PHE A 227 -7.67 -2.40 4.47
N ALA A 228 -7.97 -2.37 5.78
CA ALA A 228 -9.21 -1.80 6.32
C ALA A 228 -10.54 -2.27 5.65
N GLY A 229 -10.56 -3.48 5.07
CA GLY A 229 -11.70 -4.02 4.32
C GLY A 229 -11.94 -3.38 2.93
N VAL A 230 -11.02 -2.54 2.46
CA VAL A 230 -11.03 -1.90 1.14
C VAL A 230 -10.72 -2.94 0.07
N ALA A 231 -11.52 -2.93 -1.00
CA ALA A 231 -11.18 -3.64 -2.23
C ALA A 231 -10.32 -2.74 -3.11
N PHE A 232 -9.35 -3.32 -3.80
CA PHE A 232 -8.50 -2.60 -4.74
C PHE A 232 -8.78 -3.08 -6.16
N ARG A 233 -8.37 -2.28 -7.15
CA ARG A 233 -8.33 -2.72 -8.53
C ARG A 233 -7.25 -2.00 -9.30
N GLY A 234 -6.69 -2.71 -10.25
CA GLY A 234 -5.77 -2.13 -11.19
C GLY A 234 -6.39 -1.10 -12.13
N ALA A 235 -5.67 0.00 -12.31
CA ALA A 235 -5.96 1.10 -13.21
C ALA A 235 -4.77 1.28 -14.15
N ILE A 236 -4.94 0.89 -15.41
CA ILE A 236 -3.93 1.10 -16.47
C ILE A 236 -3.77 2.61 -16.69
N LEU A 237 -2.54 3.09 -16.62
CA LEU A 237 -2.21 4.49 -16.88
C LEU A 237 -1.78 4.64 -18.34
N ASP A 238 -2.60 5.35 -19.11
CA ASP A 238 -2.18 5.88 -20.42
C ASP A 238 -1.59 7.28 -20.21
N ASP A 239 -0.27 7.33 -20.10
CA ASP A 239 0.51 8.55 -19.88
C ASP A 239 0.43 9.58 -21.03
N THR A 240 -0.15 9.18 -22.18
CA THR A 240 -0.41 10.08 -23.32
C THR A 240 -1.76 10.79 -23.25
N SER A 241 -2.64 10.39 -22.32
CA SER A 241 -3.96 10.99 -22.14
C SER A 241 -4.00 11.82 -20.87
N THR A 242 -4.11 13.14 -21.04
CA THR A 242 -4.16 14.11 -19.92
C THR A 242 -5.29 13.81 -18.94
N ASP A 243 -6.47 13.47 -19.45
CA ASP A 243 -7.64 13.16 -18.62
C ASP A 243 -7.44 11.88 -17.78
N VAL A 244 -6.80 10.86 -18.35
CA VAL A 244 -6.51 9.61 -17.65
C VAL A 244 -5.49 9.84 -16.55
N VAL A 245 -4.44 10.60 -16.83
CA VAL A 245 -3.42 10.96 -15.82
C VAL A 245 -4.03 11.84 -14.73
N ALA A 246 -4.81 12.85 -15.09
CA ALA A 246 -5.49 13.73 -14.13
C ALA A 246 -6.46 12.94 -13.22
N ALA A 247 -7.23 12.01 -13.79
CA ALA A 247 -8.08 11.11 -13.00
C ALA A 247 -7.25 10.24 -12.05
N ALA A 248 -6.12 9.69 -12.51
CA ALA A 248 -5.26 8.85 -11.68
C ALA A 248 -4.66 9.64 -10.51
N VAL A 249 -4.19 10.86 -10.76
CA VAL A 249 -3.71 11.81 -9.74
C VAL A 249 -4.81 12.12 -8.73
N ALA A 250 -6.03 12.39 -9.19
CA ALA A 250 -7.16 12.69 -8.30
C ALA A 250 -7.51 11.51 -7.39
N HIS A 251 -7.60 10.29 -7.93
CA HIS A 251 -7.88 9.08 -7.15
C HIS A 251 -6.75 8.74 -6.18
N ALA A 252 -5.48 8.84 -6.62
CA ALA A 252 -4.33 8.61 -5.75
C ALA A 252 -4.29 9.63 -4.60
N SER A 253 -4.55 10.91 -4.90
CA SER A 253 -4.60 11.97 -3.88
C SER A 253 -5.73 11.75 -2.88
N ALA A 254 -6.91 11.34 -3.35
CA ALA A 254 -8.03 11.00 -2.48
C ALA A 254 -7.74 9.79 -1.58
N ALA A 255 -7.09 8.76 -2.13
CA ALA A 255 -6.67 7.57 -1.37
C ALA A 255 -5.66 7.92 -0.28
N LEU A 256 -4.61 8.68 -0.62
CA LEU A 256 -3.59 9.12 0.33
C LEU A 256 -4.17 10.00 1.43
N ARG A 257 -5.10 10.90 1.09
CA ARG A 257 -5.86 11.69 2.07
C ARG A 257 -6.68 10.83 3.02
N ASP A 258 -7.23 9.72 2.55
CA ASP A 258 -7.95 8.74 3.38
C ASP A 258 -7.01 7.81 4.16
N GLY A 259 -5.68 7.99 4.07
CA GLY A 259 -4.67 7.18 4.74
C GLY A 259 -4.35 5.86 4.02
N ILE A 260 -4.67 5.74 2.73
CA ILE A 260 -4.47 4.53 1.92
C ILE A 260 -3.28 4.74 0.97
N PRO A 261 -2.14 4.07 1.19
CA PRO A 261 -1.04 4.04 0.23
C PRO A 261 -1.44 3.44 -1.12
N VAL A 262 -0.83 3.91 -2.20
CA VAL A 262 -1.19 3.51 -3.58
C VAL A 262 0.00 2.85 -4.27
N PRO A 263 -0.04 1.53 -4.52
CA PRO A 263 0.95 0.87 -5.36
C PRO A 263 0.92 1.40 -6.79
N MET A 264 2.09 1.71 -7.33
CA MET A 264 2.25 2.17 -8.70
C MET A 264 3.33 1.36 -9.40
N PHE A 265 2.99 0.81 -10.57
CA PHE A 265 3.93 0.09 -11.39
C PHE A 265 4.60 1.02 -12.38
N THR A 266 5.90 0.82 -12.55
CA THR A 266 6.76 1.60 -13.42
C THR A 266 7.51 0.68 -14.40
N GLY A 267 7.89 1.26 -15.53
CA GLY A 267 8.48 0.52 -16.63
C GLY A 267 9.09 1.43 -17.69
N GLY A 268 9.60 0.78 -18.73
CA GLY A 268 10.15 1.45 -19.90
C GLY A 268 9.18 1.39 -21.07
N ASP A 269 9.71 1.56 -22.28
CA ASP A 269 8.97 1.44 -23.52
C ASP A 269 9.80 0.69 -24.58
N SER A 270 9.24 0.55 -25.77
CA SER A 270 9.86 -0.17 -26.88
C SER A 270 11.21 0.39 -27.32
N SER A 271 11.54 1.64 -26.99
CA SER A 271 12.85 2.24 -27.30
C SER A 271 13.98 1.67 -26.44
N GLY A 272 13.65 1.14 -25.25
CA GLY A 272 14.57 0.39 -24.39
C GLY A 272 14.61 -1.12 -24.68
N GLY A 273 13.91 -1.58 -25.71
CA GLY A 273 13.79 -2.99 -26.09
C GLY A 273 12.51 -3.67 -25.58
N LEU A 274 12.10 -4.76 -26.24
CA LEU A 274 10.82 -5.44 -26.02
C LEU A 274 10.59 -5.94 -24.58
N SER A 275 11.66 -6.23 -23.85
CA SER A 275 11.59 -6.68 -22.45
C SER A 275 11.21 -5.57 -21.46
N GLN A 276 11.33 -4.29 -21.85
CA GLN A 276 11.03 -3.12 -21.02
C GLN A 276 9.59 -2.60 -21.19
N VAL A 277 8.87 -3.16 -22.17
CA VAL A 277 7.52 -2.74 -22.57
C VAL A 277 6.45 -3.16 -21.55
N MET A 278 6.80 -4.11 -20.67
CA MET A 278 6.00 -4.53 -19.51
C MET A 278 6.36 -3.71 -18.27
N PRO A 279 5.43 -3.47 -17.32
CA PRO A 279 5.81 -2.95 -16.01
C PRO A 279 6.78 -3.92 -15.32
N ARG A 280 7.89 -3.38 -14.79
CA ARG A 280 9.00 -4.18 -14.22
C ARG A 280 9.27 -3.90 -12.76
N HIS A 281 8.75 -2.81 -12.24
CA HIS A 281 9.02 -2.36 -10.89
C HIS A 281 7.75 -1.80 -10.25
N VAL A 282 7.70 -1.87 -8.92
CA VAL A 282 6.56 -1.40 -8.12
C VAL A 282 7.10 -0.48 -7.05
N VAL A 283 6.52 0.71 -6.97
CA VAL A 283 6.77 1.71 -5.93
C VAL A 283 5.47 1.99 -5.18
N LEU A 284 5.56 2.64 -4.02
CA LEU A 284 4.38 2.94 -3.20
C LEU A 284 4.26 4.45 -3.02
N LEU A 285 3.17 5.04 -3.49
CA LEU A 285 2.82 6.40 -3.09
C LEU A 285 2.37 6.34 -1.63
N VAL A 286 3.04 7.10 -0.76
CA VAL A 286 2.81 7.06 0.70
C VAL A 286 2.31 8.40 1.26
N GLY A 287 2.40 9.48 0.48
CA GLY A 287 1.90 10.79 0.89
C GLY A 287 1.86 11.79 -0.25
N ARG A 288 1.30 12.97 0.03
CA ARG A 288 1.28 14.12 -0.88
C ARG A 288 2.42 15.08 -0.54
N THR A 289 2.95 15.73 -1.57
CA THR A 289 3.85 16.89 -1.44
C THR A 289 3.14 18.12 -2.01
N SER A 290 3.77 19.30 -1.94
CA SER A 290 3.21 20.52 -2.53
C SER A 290 3.00 20.43 -4.05
N HIS A 291 3.78 19.59 -4.74
CA HIS A 291 3.79 19.49 -6.21
C HIS A 291 3.66 18.04 -6.73
N GLY A 292 3.23 17.10 -5.87
CA GLY A 292 3.04 15.70 -6.24
C GLY A 292 3.00 14.75 -5.05
N PHE A 293 3.89 13.76 -5.05
CA PHE A 293 3.81 12.60 -4.17
C PHE A 293 5.13 12.33 -3.46
N ALA A 294 5.01 11.75 -2.26
CA ALA A 294 6.10 11.06 -1.59
C ALA A 294 6.01 9.57 -1.96
N VAL A 295 7.13 9.01 -2.43
CA VAL A 295 7.16 7.67 -3.02
C VAL A 295 8.20 6.82 -2.32
N TYR A 296 7.75 5.74 -1.69
CA TYR A 296 8.65 4.69 -1.21
C TYR A 296 9.12 3.84 -2.39
N GLU A 297 10.42 3.92 -2.66
CA GLU A 297 11.15 3.14 -3.65
C GLU A 297 11.87 1.97 -2.94
N PRO A 298 11.43 0.71 -3.17
CA PRO A 298 11.87 -0.43 -2.38
C PRO A 298 13.29 -0.90 -2.73
N GLY A 299 13.80 -0.62 -3.93
CA GLY A 299 15.16 -0.97 -4.37
C GLY A 299 16.25 -0.29 -3.56
N THR A 300 16.03 0.95 -3.14
CA THR A 300 16.92 1.76 -2.29
C THR A 300 16.42 1.87 -0.85
N GLY A 301 15.17 1.48 -0.59
CA GLY A 301 14.53 1.58 0.72
C GLY A 301 14.43 3.03 1.18
N ARG A 302 13.96 3.90 0.29
CA ARG A 302 13.87 5.35 0.52
C ARG A 302 12.51 5.89 0.13
N VAL A 303 12.07 6.92 0.83
CA VAL A 303 10.97 7.79 0.40
C VAL A 303 11.58 8.97 -0.35
N VAL A 304 11.17 9.15 -1.60
CA VAL A 304 11.67 10.18 -2.51
C VAL A 304 10.51 10.97 -3.13
N PRO A 305 10.71 12.25 -3.48
CA PRO A 305 9.66 13.05 -4.09
C PRO A 305 9.44 12.65 -5.55
N LEU A 306 8.18 12.73 -5.99
CA LEU A 306 7.77 12.61 -7.39
C LEU A 306 6.87 13.79 -7.73
N THR A 307 7.21 14.56 -8.76
CA THR A 307 6.33 15.64 -9.24
C THR A 307 5.20 15.08 -10.09
N GLU A 308 4.02 15.70 -10.06
CA GLU A 308 2.88 15.24 -10.88
C GLU A 308 3.18 15.27 -12.38
N ALA A 309 3.98 16.25 -12.82
CA ALA A 309 4.39 16.39 -14.21
C ALA A 309 5.08 15.13 -14.75
N ARG A 310 5.76 14.34 -13.90
CA ARG A 310 6.43 13.10 -14.31
C ARG A 310 5.47 11.95 -14.64
N LEU A 311 4.18 12.07 -14.31
CA LEU A 311 3.17 11.08 -14.68
C LEU A 311 2.69 11.26 -16.13
N TYR A 312 3.03 12.38 -16.77
CA TYR A 312 2.67 12.68 -18.15
C TYR A 312 3.82 12.31 -19.09
N GLY A 313 3.54 11.37 -20.00
CA GLY A 313 4.46 10.90 -21.02
C GLY A 313 5.79 10.28 -20.53
N PRO A 314 6.68 9.93 -21.47
CA PRO A 314 8.05 9.52 -21.14
C PRO A 314 8.86 10.65 -20.53
N GLY A 315 9.94 10.29 -19.84
CA GLY A 315 11.00 11.24 -19.50
C GLY A 315 12.29 10.54 -19.07
N PRO A 316 13.22 11.26 -18.43
CA PRO A 316 14.46 10.68 -17.96
C PRO A 316 14.20 9.58 -16.91
N GLN A 317 15.25 8.80 -16.60
CA GLN A 317 15.22 7.85 -15.50
C GLN A 317 14.88 8.57 -14.20
N GLU A 318 13.77 8.20 -13.60
CA GLU A 318 13.21 8.86 -12.42
C GLU A 318 13.52 8.01 -11.18
N PRO A 319 14.28 8.52 -10.19
CA PRO A 319 14.53 7.80 -8.94
C PRO A 319 13.25 7.31 -8.26
N ALA A 320 12.18 8.11 -8.24
CA ALA A 320 10.90 7.70 -7.67
C ALA A 320 10.19 6.58 -8.45
N TYR A 321 10.67 6.25 -9.65
CA TYR A 321 10.21 5.10 -10.43
C TYR A 321 11.12 3.89 -10.30
N GLY A 322 12.17 3.91 -9.47
CA GLY A 322 13.21 2.90 -9.47
C GLY A 322 14.11 3.00 -10.72
N HIS A 323 14.36 4.23 -11.19
CA HIS A 323 15.12 4.56 -12.41
C HIS A 323 14.47 4.11 -13.73
N TRP A 324 13.17 3.87 -13.72
CA TRP A 324 12.37 3.69 -14.93
C TRP A 324 11.90 5.03 -15.49
N THR A 325 11.40 5.03 -16.72
CA THR A 325 11.09 6.28 -17.46
C THR A 325 9.61 6.65 -17.42
N ARG A 326 8.73 5.68 -17.08
CA ARG A 326 7.28 5.84 -17.15
C ARG A 326 6.55 5.19 -15.99
N ALA A 327 5.42 5.79 -15.61
CA ALA A 327 4.38 5.13 -14.83
C ALA A 327 3.42 4.39 -15.77
N CYS A 328 3.06 3.15 -15.41
CA CYS A 328 2.31 2.25 -16.30
C CYS A 328 0.94 1.86 -15.75
N TRP A 329 0.81 1.79 -14.43
CA TRP A 329 -0.37 1.24 -13.76
C TRP A 329 -0.43 1.72 -12.31
N MET A 330 -1.63 1.96 -11.78
CA MET A 330 -1.85 2.19 -10.34
C MET A 330 -2.84 1.18 -9.78
N VAL A 331 -2.70 0.82 -8.52
CA VAL A 331 -3.67 -0.04 -7.81
C VAL A 331 -4.48 0.85 -6.88
N LEU A 332 -5.72 1.13 -7.27
CA LEU A 332 -6.56 2.15 -6.63
C LEU A 332 -7.67 1.51 -5.78
N PRO A 333 -8.07 2.13 -4.66
CA PRO A 333 -9.24 1.73 -3.91
C PRO A 333 -10.51 1.73 -4.77
N GLN A 334 -11.36 0.73 -4.58
CA GLN A 334 -12.69 0.65 -5.18
C GLN A 334 -13.76 0.63 -4.10
N ARG A 335 -14.90 1.28 -4.39
CA ARG A 335 -16.13 0.98 -3.66
C ARG A 335 -16.53 -0.45 -4.02
N LYS A 336 -16.70 -1.31 -3.01
CA LYS A 336 -17.45 -2.56 -3.21
C LYS A 336 -18.82 -2.15 -3.74
N SER A 337 -19.24 -2.68 -4.88
CA SER A 337 -20.64 -2.62 -5.25
C SER A 337 -21.40 -3.39 -4.18
N GLU A 338 -22.36 -2.74 -3.52
CA GLU A 338 -23.37 -3.45 -2.76
C GLU A 338 -24.09 -4.35 -3.77
N ALA A 339 -23.98 -5.66 -3.57
CA ALA A 339 -24.69 -6.69 -4.31
C ALA A 339 -25.88 -7.14 -3.46
#